data_AF-A0A7D7VQE6-F1
#
_entry.id   AF-A0A7D7VQE6-F1
#
_cell.length_a   1.000
_cell.length_b   1.000
_cell.length_c   1.000
_cell.angle_alpha   90.00
_cell.angle_beta   90.00
_cell.angle_gamma   90.00
#
_symmetry.space_group_name_H-M   'P 1'
#
loop_
_entity.id
_entity.type
_entity.pdbx_description
1 polymer ?
#
loop_
_entity_poly.entity_id
_entity_poly.type
_entity_poly.pdbx_seq_one_letter_code
_entity_poly.pdbx_strand_id
1 'polypeptide(L)'
;MIKTRLNQLRMVSGNFEKGLRINKNPNTGAYVPSLIPGDNNGTNHINIVVHPYTAAIAHTHSNDVAYKMFSAPDILKMAQIVNRVQSNANSTVLPLEITHILVVDNNDTDKTYAIRFDDMQSIQILQDIISNKKKQQRFNKKLKNAYESDYSYQTYTDETDIFKQQRHLFKHLEKYNLNISLYEANFNDLGLVDHWQKINKETLEQEPCN
;
A
#
# COMPACT_ATOMS: atom_id res chain seq x y z
N MET A 1 0.19 20.31 2.05
CA MET A 1 -0.99 19.61 2.61
C MET A 1 -0.81 18.09 2.66
N ILE A 2 -0.53 17.39 1.55
CA ILE A 2 -0.39 15.91 1.57
C ILE A 2 0.78 15.45 2.47
N LYS A 3 1.98 16.01 2.30
CA LYS A 3 3.15 15.73 3.16
C LYS A 3 2.80 15.87 4.65
N THR A 4 2.05 16.92 5.00
CA THR A 4 1.56 17.17 6.36
C THR A 4 0.60 16.08 6.85
N ARG A 5 -0.35 15.63 6.01
CA ARG A 5 -1.29 14.57 6.39
C ARG A 5 -0.62 13.20 6.52
N LEU A 6 0.38 12.91 5.70
CA LEU A 6 1.21 11.70 5.84
C LEU A 6 2.00 11.73 7.14
N ASN A 7 2.62 12.87 7.50
CA ASN A 7 3.28 13.01 8.79
C ASN A 7 2.29 12.82 9.96
N GLN A 8 1.09 13.39 9.86
CA GLN A 8 0.04 13.17 10.87
C GLN A 8 -0.37 11.71 11.02
N LEU A 9 -0.42 10.93 9.94
CA LEU A 9 -0.66 9.48 10.01
C LEU A 9 0.48 8.73 10.69
N ARG A 10 1.74 9.11 10.46
CA ARG A 10 2.90 8.51 11.15
C ARG A 10 2.85 8.76 12.65
N MET A 11 2.48 9.96 13.06
CA MET A 11 2.35 10.33 14.47
C MET A 11 1.16 9.67 15.19
N VAL A 12 0.36 8.85 14.52
CA VAL A 12 -0.73 8.12 15.16
C VAL A 12 -0.15 6.97 15.97
N SER A 13 -0.23 7.08 17.30
CA SER A 13 0.03 5.96 18.21
C SER A 13 -1.21 5.08 18.39
N GLY A 14 -1.01 3.77 18.60
CA GLY A 14 -2.02 2.84 19.10
C GLY A 14 -2.25 1.60 18.21
N ASN A 15 -3.16 0.74 18.64
CA ASN A 15 -3.39 -0.59 18.03
C ASN A 15 -4.47 -0.58 16.95
N PHE A 16 -4.61 0.53 16.20
CA PHE A 16 -5.64 0.67 15.18
C PHE A 16 -5.03 1.13 13.88
N GLU A 17 -5.41 0.49 12.79
CA GLU A 17 -5.16 1.02 11.46
C GLU A 17 -5.98 2.28 11.24
N LYS A 18 -5.30 3.33 10.78
CA LYS A 18 -5.93 4.56 10.32
C LYS A 18 -5.48 4.85 8.91
N GLY A 19 -6.24 5.67 8.20
CA GLY A 19 -5.85 6.04 6.86
C GLY A 19 -6.43 7.34 6.36
N LEU A 20 -5.92 7.73 5.21
CA LEU A 20 -6.37 8.87 4.43
C LEU A 20 -6.51 8.44 2.97
N ARG A 21 -7.40 9.12 2.27
CA ARG A 21 -7.59 9.02 0.83
C ARG A 21 -7.16 10.32 0.19
N ILE A 22 -6.43 10.26 -0.92
CA ILE A 22 -6.07 11.43 -1.72
C ILE A 22 -6.89 11.40 -2.99
N ASN A 23 -7.69 12.43 -3.20
CA ASN A 23 -8.54 12.58 -4.37
C ASN A 23 -7.98 13.64 -5.32
N LYS A 24 -8.07 13.43 -6.64
CA LYS A 24 -7.81 14.46 -7.64
C LYS A 24 -9.11 15.24 -7.88
N ASN A 25 -9.13 16.51 -7.52
CA ASN A 25 -10.30 17.35 -7.71
C ASN A 25 -10.58 17.49 -9.23
N PRO A 26 -11.78 17.15 -9.73
CA PRO A 26 -12.06 17.16 -11.16
C PRO A 26 -12.05 18.55 -11.80
N ASN A 27 -12.32 19.60 -11.02
CA ASN A 27 -12.43 20.97 -11.52
C ASN A 27 -11.09 21.70 -11.50
N THR A 28 -10.25 21.42 -10.50
CA THR A 28 -8.99 22.15 -10.28
C THR A 28 -7.74 21.32 -10.58
N GLY A 29 -7.88 20.01 -10.75
CA GLY A 29 -6.76 19.07 -10.89
C GLY A 29 -5.95 18.86 -9.60
N ALA A 30 -6.24 19.60 -8.52
CA ALA A 30 -5.49 19.56 -7.28
C ALA A 30 -5.71 18.24 -6.52
N TYR A 31 -4.64 17.71 -5.92
CA TYR A 31 -4.73 16.55 -5.04
C TYR A 31 -5.13 16.97 -3.62
N VAL A 32 -6.27 16.48 -3.16
CA VAL A 32 -6.90 16.84 -1.89
C VAL A 32 -6.96 15.60 -0.99
N PRO A 33 -6.25 15.59 0.15
CA PRO A 33 -6.37 14.52 1.13
C PRO A 33 -7.70 14.66 1.89
N SER A 34 -8.33 13.52 2.16
CA SER A 34 -9.55 13.35 2.94
C SER A 34 -9.30 12.24 3.94
N LEU A 35 -9.59 12.48 5.22
CA LEU A 35 -9.47 11.44 6.23
C LEU A 35 -10.52 10.35 5.99
N ILE A 36 -10.18 9.12 6.34
CA ILE A 36 -11.16 8.03 6.37
C ILE A 36 -11.99 8.20 7.66
N PRO A 37 -13.34 8.15 7.56
CA PRO A 37 -14.22 8.27 8.73
C PRO A 37 -13.86 7.28 9.85
N GLY A 38 -14.08 7.69 11.10
CA GLY A 38 -13.65 6.92 12.27
C GLY A 38 -14.27 5.53 12.41
N ASP A 39 -15.50 5.36 11.93
CA ASP A 39 -16.26 4.10 11.89
C ASP A 39 -15.71 3.07 10.88
N ASN A 40 -14.78 3.50 10.04
CA ASN A 40 -14.13 2.66 9.05
C ASN A 40 -12.72 2.21 9.47
N ASN A 41 -12.17 2.73 10.56
CA ASN A 41 -10.93 2.26 11.16
C ASN A 41 -11.15 0.92 11.86
N GLY A 42 -10.11 0.09 11.96
CA GLY A 42 -10.19 -1.20 12.63
C GLY A 42 -8.87 -1.61 13.27
N THR A 43 -8.90 -2.63 14.12
CA THR A 43 -7.74 -3.07 14.89
C THR A 43 -6.63 -3.59 13.98
N ASN A 44 -6.97 -4.44 13.00
CA ASN A 44 -6.00 -5.08 12.10
C ASN A 44 -6.28 -4.81 10.61
N HIS A 45 -7.33 -4.03 10.31
CA HIS A 45 -7.68 -3.65 8.94
C HIS A 45 -8.56 -2.42 8.96
N ILE A 46 -8.33 -1.52 7.99
CA ILE A 46 -9.20 -0.38 7.71
C ILE A 46 -10.12 -0.67 6.51
N ASN A 47 -11.39 -0.27 6.61
CA ASN A 47 -12.33 -0.34 5.51
C ASN A 47 -12.29 0.95 4.68
N ILE A 48 -11.80 0.88 3.44
CA ILE A 48 -11.61 2.09 2.63
C ILE A 48 -12.64 2.17 1.52
N VAL A 49 -13.53 3.16 1.63
CA VAL A 49 -14.52 3.51 0.60
C VAL A 49 -13.85 4.32 -0.52
N VAL A 50 -13.72 3.70 -1.69
CA VAL A 50 -13.09 4.29 -2.87
C VAL A 50 -14.08 5.19 -3.63
N HIS A 51 -13.62 6.37 -4.03
CA HIS A 51 -14.36 7.32 -4.87
C HIS A 51 -13.80 7.33 -6.31
N PRO A 52 -14.59 7.67 -7.33
CA PRO A 52 -14.09 7.80 -8.72
C PRO A 52 -12.92 8.76 -8.95
N TYR A 53 -12.55 9.56 -7.95
CA TYR A 53 -11.45 10.52 -8.01
C TYR A 53 -10.27 10.12 -7.12
N THR A 54 -10.29 8.92 -6.55
CA THR A 54 -9.22 8.43 -5.67
C THR A 54 -7.96 8.21 -6.48
N ALA A 55 -6.91 8.97 -6.17
CA ALA A 55 -5.59 8.84 -6.79
C ALA A 55 -4.60 8.11 -5.88
N ALA A 56 -4.77 8.23 -4.56
CA ALA A 56 -3.98 7.42 -3.64
C ALA A 56 -4.75 7.11 -2.36
N ILE A 57 -4.28 6.07 -1.68
CA ILE A 57 -4.68 5.70 -0.33
C ILE A 57 -3.40 5.59 0.49
N ALA A 58 -3.43 6.08 1.73
CA ALA A 58 -2.41 5.76 2.72
C ALA A 58 -3.07 5.19 3.97
N HIS A 59 -2.53 4.10 4.51
CA HIS A 59 -2.93 3.57 5.81
C HIS A 59 -1.74 3.18 6.66
N THR A 60 -1.98 3.05 7.96
CA THR A 60 -1.01 2.54 8.93
C THR A 60 -1.26 1.05 9.13
N HIS A 61 -0.21 0.25 9.27
CA HIS A 61 -0.31 -1.02 9.99
C HIS A 61 0.01 -0.74 11.46
N SER A 62 -0.87 -1.17 12.37
CA SER A 62 -0.51 -1.27 13.78
C SER A 62 0.64 -2.26 13.94
N ASN A 63 1.35 -2.20 15.06
CA ASN A 63 2.53 -3.00 15.41
C ASN A 63 2.24 -4.52 15.37
N ASP A 64 2.17 -5.08 14.17
CA ASP A 64 1.96 -6.48 13.87
C ASP A 64 3.30 -7.07 13.44
N VAL A 65 3.80 -7.96 14.28
CA VAL A 65 5.07 -8.65 14.10
C VAL A 65 5.14 -9.44 12.79
N ALA A 66 4.01 -9.92 12.26
CA ALA A 66 3.96 -10.73 11.04
C ALA A 66 3.70 -9.90 9.76
N TYR A 67 3.19 -8.67 9.86
CA TYR A 67 2.70 -7.90 8.71
C TYR A 67 3.24 -6.47 8.68
N LYS A 68 4.52 -6.33 8.34
CA LYS A 68 5.25 -5.06 8.22
C LYS A 68 5.33 -4.56 6.77
N MET A 69 4.59 -5.16 5.84
CA MET A 69 4.58 -4.83 4.41
C MET A 69 3.18 -5.01 3.81
N PHE A 70 2.94 -4.45 2.63
CA PHE A 70 1.66 -4.50 1.93
C PHE A 70 1.08 -5.92 1.92
N SER A 71 -0.18 -6.02 2.33
CA SER A 71 -0.97 -7.23 2.25
C SER A 71 -1.50 -7.42 0.83
N ALA A 72 -1.94 -8.65 0.52
CA ALA A 72 -2.59 -8.92 -0.76
C ALA A 72 -3.90 -8.09 -0.94
N PRO A 73 -4.75 -7.92 0.09
CA PRO A 73 -5.84 -6.93 0.05
C PRO A 73 -5.42 -5.52 -0.35
N ASP A 74 -4.24 -5.05 0.06
CA ASP A 74 -3.75 -3.71 -0.30
C ASP A 74 -3.44 -3.60 -1.79
N ILE A 75 -2.82 -4.63 -2.36
CA ILE A 75 -2.54 -4.70 -3.80
C ILE A 75 -3.85 -4.76 -4.59
N LEU A 76 -4.82 -5.58 -4.14
CA LEU A 76 -6.13 -5.68 -4.79
C LEU A 76 -6.95 -4.39 -4.66
N LYS A 77 -6.76 -3.61 -3.58
CA LYS A 77 -7.40 -2.31 -3.39
C LYS A 77 -7.02 -1.35 -4.53
N MET A 78 -5.79 -1.38 -5.02
CA MET A 78 -5.38 -0.57 -6.17
C MET A 78 -6.26 -0.84 -7.40
N ALA A 79 -6.52 -2.11 -7.72
CA ALA A 79 -7.39 -2.47 -8.84
C ALA A 79 -8.87 -2.12 -8.59
N GLN A 80 -9.34 -2.16 -7.33
CA GLN A 80 -10.67 -1.66 -6.97
C GLN A 80 -10.80 -0.15 -7.22
N ILE A 81 -9.75 0.63 -6.91
CA ILE A 81 -9.70 2.06 -7.25
C ILE A 81 -9.75 2.24 -8.76
N VAL A 82 -8.94 1.49 -9.52
CA VAL A 82 -8.94 1.56 -11.00
C VAL A 82 -10.34 1.31 -11.55
N ASN A 83 -11.02 0.25 -11.11
CA ASN A 83 -12.40 -0.04 -11.54
C ASN A 83 -13.33 1.14 -11.26
N ARG A 84 -13.20 1.76 -10.08
CA ARG A 84 -14.05 2.89 -9.70
C ARG A 84 -13.76 4.14 -10.54
N VAL A 85 -12.48 4.41 -10.81
CA VAL A 85 -12.02 5.48 -11.71
C VAL A 85 -12.55 5.27 -13.13
N GLN A 86 -12.32 4.09 -13.71
CA GLN A 86 -12.74 3.76 -15.09
C GLN A 86 -14.25 3.70 -15.26
N SER A 87 -15.02 3.36 -14.21
CA SER A 87 -16.49 3.38 -14.25
C SER A 87 -17.09 4.78 -14.35
N ASN A 88 -16.30 5.84 -14.17
CA ASN A 88 -16.75 7.22 -14.26
C ASN A 88 -16.04 7.95 -15.41
N ALA A 89 -16.79 8.26 -16.47
CA ALA A 89 -16.29 8.97 -17.64
C ALA A 89 -15.73 10.37 -17.33
N ASN A 90 -16.10 10.98 -16.20
CA ASN A 90 -15.62 12.29 -15.76
C ASN A 90 -14.40 12.20 -14.84
N SER A 91 -13.84 11.01 -14.59
CA SER A 91 -12.63 10.88 -13.78
C SER A 91 -11.42 11.46 -14.50
N THR A 92 -10.57 12.18 -13.76
CA THR A 92 -9.31 12.76 -14.24
C THR A 92 -8.08 12.00 -13.74
N VAL A 93 -8.28 10.91 -13.01
CA VAL A 93 -7.20 10.08 -12.46
C VAL A 93 -6.79 9.06 -13.51
N LEU A 94 -5.50 9.03 -13.84
CA LEU A 94 -4.97 8.00 -14.72
C LEU A 94 -4.77 6.70 -13.92
N PRO A 95 -5.09 5.52 -14.47
CA PRO A 95 -4.91 4.26 -13.75
C PRO A 95 -3.49 4.03 -13.23
N LEU A 96 -2.48 4.44 -14.01
CA LEU A 96 -1.07 4.37 -13.61
C LEU A 96 -0.66 5.43 -12.58
N GLU A 97 -1.47 6.45 -12.27
CA GLU A 97 -1.21 7.39 -11.16
C GLU A 97 -1.65 6.82 -9.81
N ILE A 98 -2.41 5.71 -9.80
CA ILE A 98 -2.94 5.14 -8.57
C ILE A 98 -1.82 4.58 -7.71
N THR A 99 -1.70 5.11 -6.50
CA THR A 99 -0.65 4.78 -5.54
C THR A 99 -1.25 4.28 -4.23
N HIS A 100 -0.73 3.19 -3.68
CA HIS A 100 -1.05 2.75 -2.33
C HIS A 100 0.17 2.99 -1.44
N ILE A 101 -0.02 3.71 -0.34
CA ILE A 101 1.00 4.07 0.62
C ILE A 101 0.74 3.29 1.92
N LEU A 102 1.79 2.72 2.48
CA LEU A 102 1.75 2.02 3.75
C LEU A 102 2.69 2.71 4.73
N VAL A 103 2.19 3.05 5.90
CA VAL A 103 2.98 3.53 7.03
C VAL A 103 3.10 2.39 8.04
N VAL A 104 4.32 2.00 8.38
CA VAL A 104 4.60 0.90 9.29
C VAL A 104 5.22 1.48 10.54
N ASP A 105 4.50 1.38 11.66
CA ASP A 105 5.05 1.62 12.98
C ASP A 105 5.98 0.45 13.34
N ASN A 106 7.21 0.76 13.71
CA ASN A 106 8.26 -0.22 13.95
C ASN A 106 9.06 0.09 15.22
N ASN A 107 8.40 0.57 16.29
CA ASN A 107 8.94 0.85 17.64
C ASN A 107 10.12 1.86 17.73
N ASP A 108 11.00 1.93 16.72
CA ASP A 108 12.21 2.75 16.66
C ASP A 108 12.35 3.49 15.32
N THR A 109 11.69 3.05 14.23
CA THR A 109 11.69 3.77 12.93
C THR A 109 10.38 3.57 12.16
N ASP A 110 9.53 4.60 12.12
CA ASP A 110 8.35 4.61 11.23
C ASP A 110 8.81 4.64 9.78
N LYS A 111 8.69 3.52 9.09
CA LYS A 111 8.95 3.41 7.66
C LYS A 111 7.69 3.68 6.87
N THR A 112 7.83 4.30 5.70
CA THR A 112 6.70 4.55 4.82
C THR A 112 7.04 4.07 3.43
N TYR A 113 6.18 3.19 2.92
CA TYR A 113 6.32 2.56 1.62
C TYR A 113 5.23 2.99 0.68
N ALA A 114 5.46 2.89 -0.62
CA ALA A 114 4.43 3.05 -1.64
C ALA A 114 4.55 1.98 -2.72
N ILE A 115 3.43 1.55 -3.27
CA ILE A 115 3.36 0.72 -4.47
C ILE A 115 2.59 1.41 -5.58
N ARG A 116 3.05 1.21 -6.81
CA ARG A 116 2.47 1.80 -8.02
C ARG A 116 2.55 0.83 -9.19
N PHE A 117 1.54 0.83 -10.05
CA PHE A 117 1.59 0.09 -11.31
C PHE A 117 2.62 0.69 -12.26
N ASP A 118 3.40 -0.18 -12.90
CA ASP A 118 4.34 0.23 -13.94
C ASP A 118 3.75 0.08 -15.35
N ASP A 119 2.70 -0.74 -15.50
CA ASP A 119 2.01 -0.95 -16.77
C ASP A 119 0.51 -1.26 -16.63
N MET A 120 -0.21 -1.13 -17.76
CA MET A 120 -1.63 -1.41 -17.86
C MET A 120 -1.95 -2.92 -17.84
N GLN A 121 -0.99 -3.78 -18.17
CA GLN A 121 -1.19 -5.23 -18.16
C GLN A 121 -1.38 -5.75 -16.74
N SER A 122 -0.58 -5.26 -15.80
CA SER A 122 -0.67 -5.58 -14.36
C SER A 122 -2.03 -5.19 -13.79
N ILE A 123 -2.58 -4.06 -14.23
CA ILE A 123 -3.94 -3.62 -13.88
C ILE A 123 -4.97 -4.65 -14.35
N GLN A 124 -4.90 -5.07 -15.63
CA GLN A 124 -5.84 -6.04 -16.20
C GLN A 124 -5.77 -7.39 -15.48
N ILE A 125 -4.56 -7.85 -15.14
CA ILE A 125 -4.36 -9.09 -14.36
C ILE A 125 -5.04 -8.97 -13.00
N LEU A 126 -4.85 -7.87 -12.27
CA LEU A 126 -5.51 -7.69 -10.98
C LEU A 126 -7.04 -7.55 -11.13
N GLN A 127 -7.54 -6.92 -12.18
CA GLN A 127 -8.98 -6.84 -12.49
C GLN A 127 -9.60 -8.24 -12.72
N ASP A 128 -8.91 -9.11 -13.43
CA ASP A 128 -9.29 -10.53 -13.58
C ASP A 128 -9.25 -11.28 -12.24
N ILE A 129 -8.25 -11.01 -11.39
CA ILE A 129 -8.17 -11.62 -10.06
C ILE A 129 -9.33 -11.20 -9.16
N ILE A 130 -9.66 -9.90 -9.09
CA ILE A 130 -10.74 -9.40 -8.22
C ILE A 130 -12.14 -9.79 -8.72
N SER A 131 -12.33 -9.99 -10.03
CA SER A 131 -13.62 -10.42 -10.59
C SER A 131 -13.91 -11.91 -10.33
N ASN A 132 -12.91 -12.69 -9.90
CA ASN A 132 -13.04 -14.11 -9.62
C ASN A 132 -12.69 -14.46 -8.16
N LYS A 133 -13.71 -14.81 -7.37
CA LYS A 133 -13.57 -15.13 -5.94
C LYS A 133 -12.50 -16.20 -5.64
N LYS A 134 -12.36 -17.23 -6.49
CA LYS A 134 -11.34 -18.28 -6.28
C LYS A 134 -9.94 -17.75 -6.56
N LYS A 135 -9.75 -16.94 -7.61
CA LYS A 135 -8.47 -16.29 -7.90
C LYS A 135 -8.08 -15.34 -6.77
N GLN A 136 -9.02 -14.51 -6.31
CA GLN A 136 -8.84 -13.60 -5.18
C GLN A 136 -8.41 -14.34 -3.90
N GLN A 137 -9.13 -15.41 -3.51
CA GLN A 137 -8.77 -16.21 -2.34
C GLN A 137 -7.37 -16.82 -2.46
N ARG A 138 -7.01 -17.32 -3.65
CA ARG A 138 -5.69 -17.90 -3.91
C ARG A 138 -4.57 -16.86 -3.86
N PHE A 139 -4.81 -15.67 -4.41
CA PHE A 139 -3.91 -14.53 -4.35
C PHE A 139 -3.64 -14.16 -2.88
N ASN A 140 -4.70 -13.90 -2.11
CA ASN A 140 -4.59 -13.56 -0.69
C ASN A 140 -3.87 -14.62 0.13
N LYS A 141 -4.30 -15.89 0.02
CA LYS A 141 -3.72 -16.99 0.79
C LYS A 141 -2.23 -17.16 0.51
N LYS A 142 -1.79 -16.98 -0.74
CA LYS A 142 -0.38 -17.21 -1.08
C LYS A 142 0.56 -16.17 -0.48
N LEU A 143 0.21 -14.89 -0.50
CA LEU A 143 1.07 -13.86 0.12
C LEU A 143 1.03 -13.99 1.64
N LYS A 144 -0.18 -14.18 2.20
CA LYS A 144 -0.37 -14.44 3.63
C LYS A 144 0.52 -15.58 4.13
N ASN A 145 0.44 -16.75 3.49
CA ASN A 145 1.24 -17.91 3.88
C ASN A 145 2.75 -17.69 3.75
N ALA A 146 3.19 -16.82 2.82
CA ALA A 146 4.61 -16.50 2.64
C ALA A 146 5.13 -15.61 3.78
N TYR A 147 4.34 -14.63 4.23
CA TYR A 147 4.69 -13.85 5.42
C TYR A 147 4.66 -14.72 6.68
N GLU A 148 3.62 -15.54 6.86
CA GLU A 148 3.47 -16.41 8.03
C GLU A 148 4.50 -17.56 8.07
N SER A 149 5.14 -17.93 6.96
CA SER A 149 6.17 -18.98 6.97
C SER A 149 7.46 -18.57 7.68
N ASP A 150 7.69 -17.27 7.83
CA ASP A 150 8.83 -16.73 8.56
C ASP A 150 8.51 -16.51 10.04
N TYR A 151 7.31 -16.89 10.49
CA TYR A 151 6.88 -16.73 11.87
C TYR A 151 6.82 -18.07 12.59
N SER A 152 7.59 -18.21 13.66
CA SER A 152 7.52 -19.35 14.57
C SER A 152 6.56 -19.07 15.71
N TYR A 153 5.37 -19.68 15.65
CA TYR A 153 4.40 -19.66 16.77
C TYR A 153 4.91 -20.38 18.04
N GLN A 154 6.06 -21.08 17.97
CA GLN A 154 6.61 -21.86 19.06
C GLN A 154 7.61 -21.09 19.92
N THR A 155 8.33 -20.13 19.34
CA THR A 155 9.42 -19.43 20.03
C THR A 155 9.07 -18.01 20.45
N TYR A 156 7.93 -17.44 20.00
CA TYR A 156 7.57 -16.02 20.20
C TYR A 156 8.70 -15.05 19.82
N THR A 157 9.59 -15.47 18.92
CA THR A 157 10.70 -14.66 18.41
C THR A 157 10.35 -14.18 17.01
N ASP A 158 10.48 -12.88 16.77
CA ASP A 158 10.33 -12.26 15.46
C ASP A 158 11.44 -12.76 14.53
N GLU A 159 11.18 -13.83 13.80
CA GLU A 159 12.09 -14.32 12.76
C GLU A 159 11.89 -13.59 11.43
N THR A 160 10.86 -12.75 11.28
CA THR A 160 10.61 -11.96 10.08
C THR A 160 11.18 -10.54 10.22
N ASP A 161 11.74 -10.03 9.12
CA ASP A 161 12.21 -8.66 9.00
C ASP A 161 11.64 -8.02 7.73
N ILE A 162 11.82 -6.70 7.62
CA ILE A 162 11.29 -5.93 6.51
C ILE A 162 11.80 -6.40 5.15
N PHE A 163 13.06 -6.84 5.05
CA PHE A 163 13.67 -7.33 3.82
C PHE A 163 13.12 -8.70 3.41
N LYS A 164 12.86 -9.58 4.38
CA LYS A 164 12.17 -10.86 4.11
C LYS A 164 10.77 -10.61 3.55
N GLN A 165 10.01 -9.70 4.16
CA GLN A 165 8.68 -9.35 3.67
C GLN A 165 8.71 -8.69 2.28
N GLN A 166 9.67 -7.81 2.01
CA GLN A 166 9.89 -7.26 0.66
C GLN A 166 10.17 -8.37 -0.36
N ARG A 167 11.01 -9.37 -0.03
CA ARG A 167 11.26 -10.52 -0.92
C ARG A 167 10.00 -11.32 -1.19
N HIS A 168 9.20 -11.60 -0.16
CA HIS A 168 7.93 -12.31 -0.31
C HIS A 168 6.94 -11.53 -1.19
N LEU A 169 6.86 -10.21 -1.01
CA LEU A 169 6.07 -9.34 -1.86
C LEU A 169 6.53 -9.42 -3.33
N PHE A 170 7.81 -9.20 -3.61
CA PHE A 170 8.32 -9.23 -4.99
C PHE A 170 8.14 -10.60 -5.66
N LYS A 171 8.43 -11.70 -4.96
CA LYS A 171 8.15 -13.06 -5.47
C LYS A 171 6.67 -13.28 -5.73
N HIS A 172 5.80 -12.71 -4.91
CA HIS A 172 4.37 -12.80 -5.11
C HIS A 172 3.93 -12.04 -6.37
N LEU A 173 4.41 -10.82 -6.55
CA LEU A 173 4.15 -10.01 -7.75
C LEU A 173 4.65 -10.73 -9.01
N GLU A 174 5.88 -11.22 -9.01
CA GLU A 174 6.49 -11.97 -10.11
C GLU A 174 5.68 -13.22 -10.46
N LYS A 175 5.25 -14.01 -9.46
CA LYS A 175 4.43 -15.22 -9.67
C LYS A 175 3.12 -14.97 -10.41
N TYR A 176 2.59 -13.76 -10.29
CA TYR A 176 1.36 -13.33 -10.97
C TYR A 176 1.63 -12.46 -12.20
N ASN A 177 2.89 -12.31 -12.62
CA ASN A 177 3.33 -11.43 -13.71
C ASN A 177 2.85 -9.98 -13.51
N LEU A 178 2.95 -9.49 -12.27
CA LEU A 178 2.58 -8.13 -11.91
C LEU A 178 3.83 -7.24 -11.87
N ASN A 179 3.84 -6.21 -12.70
CA ASN A 179 4.83 -5.16 -12.71
C ASN A 179 4.35 -3.99 -11.84
N ILE A 180 4.72 -4.08 -10.57
CA ILE A 180 4.39 -3.09 -9.55
C ILE A 180 5.69 -2.72 -8.84
N SER A 181 6.05 -1.45 -8.91
CA SER A 181 7.22 -0.92 -8.22
C SER A 181 6.90 -0.64 -6.76
N LEU A 182 7.86 -0.93 -5.89
CA LEU A 182 7.86 -0.58 -4.48
C LEU A 182 8.82 0.59 -4.24
N TYR A 183 8.42 1.52 -3.38
CA TYR A 183 9.18 2.71 -3.03
C TYR A 183 9.24 2.87 -1.51
N GLU A 184 10.30 3.47 -1.00
CA GLU A 184 10.45 3.90 0.40
C GLU A 184 10.58 5.42 0.45
N ALA A 185 9.92 6.06 1.42
CA ALA A 185 9.99 7.49 1.63
C ALA A 185 11.21 7.87 2.48
N ASN A 186 11.90 8.92 2.08
CA ASN A 186 12.84 9.65 2.93
C ASN A 186 12.16 10.87 3.55
N PHE A 187 12.59 11.22 4.76
CA PHE A 187 11.99 12.30 5.54
C PHE A 187 13.02 13.38 5.84
N ASN A 188 12.58 14.63 5.85
CA ASN A 188 13.39 15.74 6.33
C ASN A 188 13.33 15.85 7.87
N ASP A 189 14.08 16.79 8.43
CA ASP A 189 14.15 17.06 9.88
C ASP A 189 12.79 17.43 10.52
N LEU A 190 11.80 17.80 9.71
CA LEU A 190 10.43 18.11 10.15
C LEU A 190 9.50 16.87 10.12
N GLY A 191 10.03 15.69 9.81
CA GLY A 191 9.25 14.45 9.67
C GLY A 191 8.32 14.43 8.44
N LEU A 192 8.51 15.36 7.50
CA LEU A 192 7.74 15.41 6.26
C LEU A 192 8.45 14.59 5.18
N VAL A 193 7.67 13.86 4.37
CA VAL A 193 8.20 13.15 3.20
C VAL A 193 8.96 14.16 2.32
N ASP A 194 10.24 13.94 2.14
CA ASP A 194 11.10 14.76 1.30
C ASP A 194 11.04 14.27 -0.15
N HIS A 195 11.52 13.04 -0.37
CA HIS A 195 11.54 12.32 -1.64
C HIS A 195 11.28 10.82 -1.45
N TRP A 196 11.12 10.10 -2.55
CA TRP A 196 10.93 8.65 -2.59
C TRP A 196 12.09 7.98 -3.32
N GLN A 197 12.44 6.77 -2.93
CA GLN A 197 13.41 5.93 -3.62
C GLN A 197 12.76 4.61 -4.00
N LYS A 198 13.03 4.15 -5.21
CA LYS A 198 12.53 2.86 -5.68
C LYS A 198 13.34 1.76 -5.02
N ILE A 199 12.71 0.68 -4.61
CA ILE A 199 13.42 -0.50 -4.10
C ILE A 199 13.69 -1.46 -5.26
N ASN A 200 14.96 -1.79 -5.48
CA ASN A 200 15.36 -2.79 -6.46
C ASN A 200 14.86 -4.17 -6.03
N LYS A 201 14.15 -4.88 -6.92
CA LYS A 201 13.55 -6.19 -6.60
C LYS A 201 14.56 -7.33 -6.38
N GLU A 202 15.77 -7.20 -6.91
CA GLU A 202 16.83 -8.21 -6.87
C GLU A 202 17.76 -7.98 -5.68
N THR A 203 18.20 -6.73 -5.46
CA THR A 203 19.13 -6.37 -4.39
C THR A 203 18.44 -5.93 -3.09
N LEU A 204 17.18 -5.47 -3.17
CA LEU A 204 16.42 -4.81 -2.10
C LEU A 204 17.01 -3.48 -1.63
N GLU A 205 17.97 -2.94 -2.38
CA GLU A 205 18.56 -1.64 -2.12
C GLU A 205 17.71 -0.52 -2.71
N GLN A 206 17.86 0.67 -2.16
CA GLN A 206 17.20 1.88 -2.64
C GLN A 206 17.93 2.42 -3.87
N GLU A 207 17.18 2.70 -4.93
CA GLU A 207 17.63 3.34 -6.15
C GLU A 207 17.03 4.75 -6.25
N PRO A 208 17.79 5.73 -6.75
CA PRO A 208 17.25 7.05 -7.05
C PRO A 208 16.04 6.94 -7.97
N CYS A 209 14.94 7.63 -7.62
CA CYS A 209 13.87 7.84 -8.59
C CYS A 209 14.36 8.87 -9.61
N ASN A 210 14.45 8.49 -10.88
CA ASN A 210 14.60 9.44 -11.99
C ASN A 210 13.34 10.29 -12.15
#